data_AF-A0A961AM90-F1
#
_entry.id   AF-A0A961AM90-F1
#
_cell.length_a   1.000
_cell.length_b   1.000
_cell.length_c   1.000
_cell.angle_alpha   90.00
_cell.angle_beta   90.00
_cell.angle_gamma   90.00
#
_symmetry.space_group_name_H-M   'P 1'
#
loop_
_entity.id
_entity.type
_entity.pdbx_description
1 polymer ?
#
loop_
_entity_poly.entity_id
_entity_poly.type
_entity_poly.pdbx_seq_one_letter_code
_entity_poly.pdbx_strand_id
1 'polypeptide(L)'
;MSNSTLRSTVSQSKSKSLKVAFLGSRSFKRPLVLMAAMVGSLAGFSASFGQTVSDWKTNANGNWSDTANWTAGVPNGVDDVANITFQISANRTITLDAGATPVTLGTLNIGDVSGGSTYTITGGQLIFDVNTGAAQLNMVNDGGNATISSAIQLNDQLDITVTDPSNSQGPILSGAITGGVAPGSVAMTFQDLSPSGMNWILLNNAGNTFTGQFVVQSGTLRYETNNTVAGAVGVGNETIALSGGSIDLRDRDFNISGQNDTEIFIISGFGNDGNGNGAIRNTAGTANLSHLILADDASSGGYSRIDLNTYTDASSATVYPIFDMGGNEFSKTGTSDFVLHNTTILNPGIINVREGEMRLESNSGSATNATILNNQTVNIFYNKNALDTTTFVGSDPTQGSRTSDPFNPNTSLNPISGNTVQDARLEFYWQDAVTHTGATINMGEYSALQRNGPTGAGQVFNTIIDATSTINLMGGAAGLTGFDINGGSGGYNSGTSLYDAPGALIIQGQIDNTSSYNTGTVSGTNSGEGFALRGNRTLQLENANPNFDGTVIIKQQTGRWLPGGFNTGNGALESQYANLHLAG
;
A
#
# COMPACT_ATOMS: atom_id res chain seq x y z
N MET A 1 19.53 -63.47 -44.11
CA MET A 1 20.58 -62.45 -44.35
C MET A 1 19.90 -61.11 -44.60
N SER A 2 19.82 -60.26 -43.58
CA SER A 2 20.03 -58.80 -43.63
C SER A 2 19.58 -58.22 -42.29
N ASN A 3 20.56 -57.84 -41.46
CA ASN A 3 20.35 -57.06 -40.25
C ASN A 3 20.21 -55.59 -40.68
N SER A 4 19.06 -54.96 -40.47
CA SER A 4 18.92 -53.50 -40.57
C SER A 4 18.80 -52.91 -39.17
N THR A 5 19.88 -52.31 -38.70
CA THR A 5 19.97 -51.63 -37.42
C THR A 5 19.50 -50.18 -37.61
N LEU A 6 18.29 -49.86 -37.15
CA LEU A 6 17.79 -48.48 -37.06
C LEU A 6 18.52 -47.75 -35.92
N ARG A 7 19.44 -46.85 -36.28
CA ARG A 7 20.08 -45.89 -35.37
C ARG A 7 19.11 -44.74 -35.09
N SER A 8 18.68 -44.58 -33.84
CA SER A 8 18.00 -43.37 -33.37
C SER A 8 19.03 -42.26 -33.12
N THR A 9 18.93 -41.15 -33.85
CA THR A 9 19.73 -39.95 -33.61
C THR A 9 19.14 -39.18 -32.44
N VAL A 10 19.69 -39.38 -31.24
CA VAL A 10 19.40 -38.53 -30.07
C VAL A 10 20.10 -37.19 -30.30
N SER A 11 19.33 -36.15 -30.60
CA SER A 11 19.80 -34.77 -30.59
C SER A 11 20.01 -34.35 -29.14
N GLN A 12 21.23 -34.45 -28.64
CA GLN A 12 21.62 -33.84 -27.37
C GLN A 12 21.63 -32.32 -27.54
N SER A 13 20.57 -31.67 -27.05
CA SER A 13 20.58 -30.24 -26.76
C SER A 13 21.69 -29.97 -25.75
N LYS A 14 22.80 -29.41 -26.23
CA LYS A 14 23.83 -28.83 -25.35
C LYS A 14 23.21 -27.62 -24.67
N SER A 15 22.71 -27.79 -23.44
CA SER A 15 22.47 -26.64 -22.58
C SER A 15 23.82 -25.96 -22.35
N LYS A 16 24.00 -24.78 -22.95
CA LYS A 16 25.05 -23.87 -22.53
C LYS A 16 24.63 -23.40 -21.15
N SER A 17 25.14 -24.08 -20.12
CA SER A 17 25.21 -23.56 -18.77
C SER A 17 25.83 -22.16 -18.86
N LEU A 18 24.98 -21.15 -18.67
CA LEU A 18 25.42 -19.79 -18.43
C LEU A 18 26.09 -19.83 -17.05
N LYS A 19 27.40 -20.09 -17.03
CA LYS A 19 28.22 -19.81 -15.86
C LYS A 19 28.18 -18.30 -15.66
N VAL A 20 27.29 -17.85 -14.78
CA VAL A 20 27.39 -16.55 -14.15
C VAL A 20 28.74 -16.56 -13.44
N ALA A 21 29.73 -15.94 -14.08
CA ALA A 21 30.99 -15.64 -13.46
C ALA A 21 30.69 -14.66 -12.33
N PHE A 22 30.66 -15.16 -11.10
CA PHE A 22 30.85 -14.33 -9.92
C PHE A 22 32.15 -13.55 -10.15
N LEU A 23 32.01 -12.27 -10.47
CA LEU A 23 33.11 -11.32 -10.52
C LEU A 23 33.82 -11.39 -9.17
N GLY A 24 35.09 -11.77 -9.24
CA GLY A 24 35.90 -12.13 -8.09
C GLY A 24 35.92 -11.04 -7.02
N SER A 25 35.93 -11.51 -5.78
CA SER A 25 36.34 -10.77 -4.60
C SER A 25 37.68 -10.07 -4.85
N ARG A 26 37.63 -8.79 -5.25
CA ARG A 26 38.82 -7.93 -5.25
C ARG A 26 39.13 -7.59 -3.80
N SER A 27 40.04 -8.38 -3.23
CA SER A 27 40.80 -8.04 -2.03
C SER A 27 41.44 -6.66 -2.23
N PHE A 28 40.87 -5.63 -1.60
CA PHE A 28 41.50 -4.32 -1.49
C PHE A 28 42.73 -4.43 -0.57
N LYS A 29 43.90 -4.70 -1.16
CA LYS A 29 45.18 -4.41 -0.52
C LYS A 29 45.37 -2.90 -0.55
N ARG A 30 45.07 -2.23 0.56
CA ARG A 30 45.45 -0.82 0.78
C ARG A 30 46.98 -0.74 0.88
N PRO A 31 47.66 0.17 0.16
CA PRO A 31 49.06 0.46 0.43
C PRO A 31 49.14 1.31 1.71
N LEU A 32 49.89 0.81 2.68
CA LEU A 32 50.36 1.54 3.84
C LEU A 32 51.34 2.62 3.35
N VAL A 33 50.86 3.85 3.17
CA VAL A 33 51.72 5.02 2.97
C VAL A 33 52.02 5.62 4.34
N LEU A 34 53.22 5.31 4.82
CA LEU A 34 53.88 5.99 5.92
C LEU A 34 54.27 7.39 5.44
N MET A 35 53.64 8.44 5.95
CA MET A 35 54.20 9.79 5.87
C MET A 35 54.10 10.45 7.24
N ALA A 36 55.25 10.49 7.91
CA ALA A 36 55.48 11.28 9.10
C ALA A 36 55.64 12.75 8.70
N ALA A 37 54.85 13.63 9.32
CA ALA A 37 55.19 15.05 9.44
C ALA A 37 54.71 15.57 10.80
N MET A 38 55.67 16.17 11.50
CA MET A 38 55.65 16.66 12.87
C MET A 38 54.78 17.93 13.07
N VAL A 39 54.17 17.98 14.27
CA VAL A 39 54.16 19.10 15.24
C VAL A 39 53.54 20.43 14.82
N GLY A 40 52.40 20.70 15.48
CA GLY A 40 51.78 22.01 15.66
C GLY A 40 50.60 21.92 16.62
N SER A 41 50.79 21.34 17.81
CA SER A 41 49.74 21.23 18.83
C SER A 41 49.45 22.59 19.46
N LEU A 42 48.56 23.37 18.83
CA LEU A 42 47.73 24.30 19.59
C LEU A 42 46.68 23.44 20.31
N ALA A 43 46.86 23.27 21.62
CA ALA A 43 45.78 22.87 22.51
C ALA A 43 44.76 24.01 22.57
N GLY A 44 43.93 24.11 21.53
CA GLY A 44 42.64 24.76 21.65
C GLY A 44 41.83 23.88 22.59
N PHE A 45 41.66 24.32 23.83
CA PHE A 45 40.58 23.83 24.67
C PHE A 45 39.30 24.15 23.91
N SER A 46 38.79 23.21 23.12
CA SER A 46 37.37 23.18 22.82
C SER A 46 36.73 23.01 24.19
N ALA A 47 36.24 24.11 24.76
CA ALA A 47 35.32 24.01 25.87
C ALA A 47 34.23 23.05 25.38
N SER A 48 34.16 21.87 25.99
CA SER A 48 32.95 21.06 25.90
C SER A 48 31.86 21.99 26.41
N PHE A 49 31.05 22.51 25.48
CA PHE A 49 29.82 23.15 25.85
C PHE A 49 29.04 22.05 26.58
N GLY A 50 28.84 22.24 27.88
CA GLY A 50 28.10 21.28 28.67
C GLY A 50 26.69 21.21 28.10
N GLN A 51 26.22 19.98 27.87
CA GLN A 51 24.83 19.72 27.51
C GLN A 51 23.90 20.47 28.46
N THR A 52 23.08 21.36 27.93
CA THR A 52 22.05 22.05 28.69
C THR A 52 20.79 21.19 28.72
N VAL A 53 20.33 20.83 29.91
CA VAL A 53 19.02 20.21 30.11
C VAL A 53 18.13 21.23 30.81
N SER A 54 17.05 21.65 30.16
CA SER A 54 16.20 22.72 30.69
C SER A 54 14.73 22.47 30.43
N ASP A 55 13.90 22.85 31.40
CA ASP A 55 12.46 22.71 31.36
C ASP A 55 11.79 24.04 31.06
N TRP A 56 10.85 24.02 30.12
CA TRP A 56 9.92 25.12 29.91
C TRP A 56 8.97 25.19 31.10
N LYS A 57 8.98 26.27 31.87
CA LYS A 57 8.20 26.39 33.13
C LYS A 57 7.02 27.37 33.06
N THR A 58 6.79 27.95 31.88
CA THR A 58 5.80 29.02 31.70
C THR A 58 4.47 28.49 31.21
N ASN A 59 3.39 28.69 31.99
CA ASN A 59 2.01 28.44 31.56
C ASN A 59 1.44 29.62 30.76
N ALA A 60 2.13 30.03 29.71
CA ALA A 60 1.72 31.08 28.80
C ALA A 60 2.41 30.89 27.44
N ASN A 61 1.97 31.64 26.45
CA ASN A 61 2.74 31.78 25.22
C ASN A 61 4.05 32.50 25.51
N GLY A 62 5.10 32.18 24.76
CA GLY A 62 6.40 32.79 24.99
C GLY A 62 7.38 32.62 23.83
N ASN A 63 8.48 33.34 23.91
CA ASN A 63 9.61 33.21 23.00
C ASN A 63 10.60 32.18 23.54
N TRP A 64 11.23 31.43 22.64
CA TRP A 64 12.24 30.45 22.98
C TRP A 64 13.47 31.10 23.62
N SER A 65 13.90 32.27 23.11
CA SER A 65 15.09 32.98 23.58
C SER A 65 14.99 33.58 24.99
N ASP A 66 13.78 33.62 25.57
CA ASP A 66 13.57 34.23 26.89
C ASP A 66 13.96 33.27 28.01
N THR A 67 15.15 33.52 28.58
CA THR A 67 15.70 32.79 29.73
C THR A 67 14.74 32.69 30.92
N ALA A 68 13.79 33.62 31.09
CA ALA A 68 12.82 33.56 32.17
C ALA A 68 11.82 32.41 32.03
N ASN A 69 11.64 31.87 30.82
CA ASN A 69 10.77 30.72 30.54
C ASN A 69 11.41 29.37 30.84
N TRP A 70 12.72 29.33 31.12
CA TRP A 70 13.51 28.11 31.27
C TRP A 70 14.05 27.91 32.69
N THR A 71 14.30 26.67 33.10
CA THR A 71 14.83 26.35 34.45
C THR A 71 16.35 26.49 34.55
N ALA A 72 17.09 26.13 33.50
CA ALA A 72 18.55 25.99 33.52
C ALA A 72 19.26 26.63 32.30
N GLY A 73 18.72 27.74 31.79
CA GLY A 73 19.19 28.40 30.56
C GLY A 73 18.37 27.98 29.34
N VAL A 74 18.56 28.68 28.21
CA VAL A 74 17.86 28.41 26.96
C VAL A 74 18.58 27.29 26.21
N PRO A 75 17.97 26.10 26.00
CA PRO A 75 18.56 25.04 25.19
C PRO A 75 18.71 25.51 23.73
N ASN A 76 19.94 25.51 23.20
CA ASN A 76 20.25 25.85 21.82
C ASN A 76 21.68 25.41 21.46
N GLY A 77 21.91 24.12 21.39
CA GLY A 77 23.22 23.51 21.14
C GLY A 77 23.12 22.04 20.76
N VAL A 78 24.20 21.50 20.19
CA VAL A 78 24.34 20.06 19.95
C VAL A 78 24.20 19.31 21.27
N ASP A 79 23.47 18.20 21.27
CA ASP A 79 23.11 17.40 22.45
C ASP A 79 22.18 18.07 23.47
N ASP A 80 21.88 19.38 23.37
CA ASP A 80 21.00 20.07 24.32
C ASP A 80 19.61 19.41 24.38
N VAL A 81 19.03 19.38 25.58
CA VAL A 81 17.74 18.77 25.88
C VAL A 81 16.75 19.85 26.30
N ALA A 82 15.67 19.99 25.51
CA ALA A 82 14.54 20.84 25.84
C ALA A 82 13.35 20.00 26.32
N ASN A 83 12.88 20.27 27.53
CA ASN A 83 11.68 19.63 28.09
C ASN A 83 10.50 20.61 28.08
N ILE A 84 9.57 20.39 27.16
CA ILE A 84 8.30 21.13 27.05
C ILE A 84 7.18 20.22 27.55
N THR A 85 7.26 19.91 28.83
CA THR A 85 6.41 18.91 29.51
C THR A 85 5.59 19.51 30.64
N PHE A 86 5.56 20.83 30.76
CA PHE A 86 4.89 21.52 31.85
C PHE A 86 3.37 21.41 31.70
N GLN A 87 2.68 21.28 32.85
CA GLN A 87 1.23 21.23 32.85
C GLN A 87 0.63 22.56 32.44
N ILE A 88 -0.08 22.61 31.32
CA ILE A 88 -0.68 23.84 30.80
C ILE A 88 -2.20 23.83 30.96
N SER A 89 -2.77 25.02 31.15
CA SER A 89 -4.21 25.18 31.37
C SER A 89 -5.00 25.60 30.12
N ALA A 90 -4.29 25.78 29.00
CA ALA A 90 -4.82 26.14 27.69
C ALA A 90 -3.72 25.88 26.65
N ASN A 91 -4.09 25.73 25.37
CA ASN A 91 -3.12 25.59 24.28
C ASN A 91 -2.08 26.71 24.30
N ARG A 92 -0.80 26.34 24.21
CA ARG A 92 0.33 27.27 24.28
C ARG A 92 1.13 27.29 23.00
N THR A 93 1.55 28.49 22.60
CA THR A 93 2.46 28.70 21.47
C THR A 93 3.83 29.14 21.97
N ILE A 94 4.85 28.39 21.57
CA ILE A 94 6.27 28.71 21.78
C ILE A 94 6.84 29.14 20.44
N THR A 95 7.35 30.37 20.38
CA THR A 95 7.88 30.95 19.13
C THR A 95 9.41 30.84 19.11
N LEU A 96 9.96 30.19 18.09
CA LEU A 96 11.39 30.25 17.76
C LEU A 96 11.65 31.62 17.11
N ASP A 97 11.97 32.59 17.96
CA ASP A 97 12.14 33.98 17.58
C ASP A 97 13.53 34.27 16.99
N ALA A 98 13.74 35.49 16.50
CA ALA A 98 15.00 35.90 15.89
C ALA A 98 16.23 35.75 16.82
N GLY A 99 16.03 35.83 18.15
CA GLY A 99 17.09 35.60 19.13
C GLY A 99 17.44 34.13 19.36
N ALA A 100 16.64 33.20 18.81
CA ALA A 100 16.79 31.77 18.99
C ALA A 100 16.98 31.01 17.66
N THR A 101 16.83 31.63 16.49
CA THR A 101 16.88 30.91 15.21
C THR A 101 18.29 30.91 14.57
N PRO A 102 18.82 29.75 14.16
CA PRO A 102 18.26 28.42 14.36
C PRO A 102 18.38 27.94 15.82
N VAL A 103 17.40 27.15 16.28
CA VAL A 103 17.49 26.40 17.55
C VAL A 103 18.05 25.03 17.23
N THR A 104 19.18 24.65 17.84
CA THR A 104 19.76 23.31 17.74
C THR A 104 19.46 22.51 19.00
N LEU A 105 19.02 21.26 18.87
CA LEU A 105 18.77 20.34 19.99
C LEU A 105 19.25 18.94 19.64
N GLY A 106 19.73 18.23 20.66
CA GLY A 106 19.87 16.77 20.60
C GLY A 106 18.58 16.06 21.00
N THR A 107 17.77 16.64 21.89
CA THR A 107 16.50 16.04 22.33
C THR A 107 15.43 17.09 22.59
N LEU A 108 14.23 16.84 22.06
CA LEU A 108 13.02 17.58 22.36
C LEU A 108 11.99 16.63 22.98
N ASN A 109 11.68 16.84 24.27
CA ASN A 109 10.56 16.19 24.94
C ASN A 109 9.36 17.14 24.95
N ILE A 110 8.21 16.72 24.46
CA ILE A 110 7.02 17.58 24.32
C ILE A 110 5.74 16.88 24.74
N GLY A 111 4.88 17.57 25.49
CA GLY A 111 3.56 17.07 25.87
C GLY A 111 2.97 17.76 27.08
N ASP A 112 1.65 17.66 27.27
CA ASP A 112 0.97 18.19 28.46
C ASP A 112 0.74 17.07 29.47
N VAL A 113 1.33 17.21 30.67
CA VAL A 113 1.39 16.09 31.62
C VAL A 113 0.07 15.71 32.31
N SER A 114 -0.97 16.54 32.20
CA SER A 114 -2.29 16.25 32.82
C SER A 114 -3.42 16.03 31.82
N GLY A 115 -3.12 16.15 30.53
CA GLY A 115 -4.05 15.93 29.43
C GLY A 115 -4.93 17.11 29.05
N GLY A 116 -5.20 17.22 27.74
CA GLY A 116 -6.25 18.07 27.16
C GLY A 116 -5.83 19.38 26.50
N SER A 117 -4.63 19.90 26.76
CA SER A 117 -4.09 21.08 26.05
C SER A 117 -2.95 20.70 25.10
N THR A 118 -2.66 21.56 24.13
CA THR A 118 -1.60 21.34 23.13
C THR A 118 -0.47 22.35 23.25
N TYR A 119 0.74 21.90 22.89
CA TYR A 119 1.85 22.79 22.57
C TYR A 119 1.96 22.98 21.06
N THR A 120 2.18 24.22 20.64
CA THR A 120 2.54 24.57 19.27
C THR A 120 3.91 25.25 19.25
N ILE A 121 4.88 24.66 18.57
CA ILE A 121 6.16 25.30 18.25
C ILE A 121 6.04 25.93 16.86
N THR A 122 6.42 27.20 16.72
CA THR A 122 6.29 27.95 15.46
C THR A 122 7.41 28.97 15.27
N GLY A 123 7.53 29.55 14.08
CA GLY A 123 8.62 30.46 13.71
C GLY A 123 9.96 29.76 13.54
N GLY A 124 10.98 30.48 13.04
CA GLY A 124 12.36 30.01 12.95
C GLY A 124 12.58 28.61 12.34
N GLN A 125 13.74 28.04 12.65
CA GLN A 125 14.14 26.67 12.28
C GLN A 125 14.59 25.91 13.53
N LEU A 126 14.19 24.65 13.61
CA LEU A 126 14.64 23.66 14.58
C LEU A 126 15.62 22.69 13.90
N ILE A 127 16.82 22.53 14.45
CA ILE A 127 17.87 21.63 13.97
C ILE A 127 18.02 20.50 14.97
N PHE A 128 17.95 19.26 14.50
CA PHE A 128 18.24 18.07 15.29
C PHE A 128 19.66 17.59 15.00
N ASP A 129 20.53 17.62 16.03
CA ASP A 129 21.98 17.40 15.93
C ASP A 129 22.53 16.82 17.24
N VAL A 130 23.33 15.76 17.15
CA VAL A 130 23.98 15.09 18.28
C VAL A 130 25.43 14.75 17.98
N ASN A 131 26.29 14.76 18.99
CA ASN A 131 27.69 14.35 18.80
C ASN A 131 27.83 12.85 18.52
N THR A 132 26.90 12.04 19.02
CA THR A 132 26.88 10.58 18.83
C THR A 132 25.45 10.03 18.86
N GLY A 133 25.13 9.12 17.95
CA GLY A 133 23.85 8.41 17.94
C GLY A 133 22.81 9.11 17.07
N ALA A 134 21.57 9.16 17.57
CA ALA A 134 20.44 9.82 16.92
C ALA A 134 19.89 10.91 17.84
N ALA A 135 19.44 12.02 17.24
CA ALA A 135 18.66 13.03 17.91
C ALA A 135 17.26 12.50 18.21
N GLN A 136 16.54 13.14 19.15
CA GLN A 136 15.27 12.62 19.65
C GLN A 136 14.15 13.66 19.64
N LEU A 137 12.96 13.23 19.22
CA LEU A 137 11.70 13.92 19.44
C LEU A 137 10.75 12.97 20.17
N ASN A 138 10.53 13.21 21.45
CA ASN A 138 9.70 12.34 22.28
C ASN A 138 8.41 13.08 22.63
N MET A 139 7.28 12.59 22.12
CA MET A 139 5.98 13.01 22.61
C MET A 139 5.60 12.18 23.82
N VAL A 140 5.44 12.87 24.95
CA VAL A 140 5.16 12.24 26.25
C VAL A 140 3.74 12.59 26.71
N ASN A 141 3.05 11.60 27.28
CA ASN A 141 1.84 11.78 28.10
C ASN A 141 0.53 12.12 27.33
N ASP A 142 -0.59 12.06 28.06
CA ASP A 142 -2.01 12.11 27.68
C ASP A 142 -2.51 13.48 27.15
N GLY A 143 -1.59 14.35 26.72
CA GLY A 143 -1.85 15.70 26.22
C GLY A 143 -2.65 15.73 24.92
N GLY A 144 -3.00 16.93 24.43
CA GLY A 144 -3.45 17.09 23.05
C GLY A 144 -2.29 16.94 22.05
N ASN A 145 -2.60 16.75 20.75
CA ASN A 145 -1.61 16.70 19.67
C ASN A 145 -0.64 17.89 19.69
N ALA A 146 0.64 17.63 19.90
CA ALA A 146 1.67 18.65 19.78
C ALA A 146 1.89 19.00 18.30
N THR A 147 2.01 20.29 17.98
CA THR A 147 2.25 20.76 16.61
C THR A 147 3.60 21.44 16.50
N ILE A 148 4.43 21.00 15.55
CA ILE A 148 5.69 21.66 15.19
C ILE A 148 5.51 22.22 13.78
N SER A 149 5.30 23.54 13.71
CA SER A 149 5.12 24.29 12.45
C SER A 149 6.38 25.02 12.00
N SER A 150 7.40 25.07 12.86
CA SER A 150 8.76 25.53 12.51
C SER A 150 9.41 24.61 11.49
N ALA A 151 10.23 25.15 10.59
CA ALA A 151 11.04 24.33 9.69
C ALA A 151 11.96 23.41 10.51
N ILE A 152 12.10 22.16 10.09
CA ILE A 152 12.94 21.16 10.73
C ILE A 152 14.13 20.88 9.80
N GLN A 153 15.32 20.83 10.36
CA GLN A 153 16.52 20.35 9.66
C GLN A 153 17.12 19.18 10.43
N LEU A 154 17.40 18.11 9.71
CA LEU A 154 18.06 16.92 10.23
C LEU A 154 19.55 17.04 9.90
N ASN A 155 20.41 17.23 10.92
CA ASN A 155 21.86 17.07 10.75
C ASN A 155 22.28 15.62 11.02
N ASP A 156 21.53 14.94 11.89
CA ASP A 156 21.65 13.51 12.19
C ASP A 156 20.31 12.79 12.03
N GLN A 157 20.32 11.47 12.21
CA GLN A 157 19.09 10.68 12.33
C GLN A 157 18.22 11.22 13.46
N LEU A 158 16.91 11.30 13.22
CA LEU A 158 15.90 11.67 14.21
C LEU A 158 15.04 10.46 14.61
N ASP A 159 15.10 10.08 15.87
CA ASP A 159 14.21 9.09 16.46
C ASP A 159 13.00 9.79 17.08
N ILE A 160 11.82 9.44 16.60
CA ILE A 160 10.54 9.98 17.05
C ILE A 160 9.83 8.91 17.85
N THR A 161 9.56 9.19 19.12
CA THR A 161 8.81 8.28 19.98
C THR A 161 7.51 8.93 20.45
N VAL A 162 6.45 8.13 20.54
CA VAL A 162 5.21 8.54 21.19
C VAL A 162 4.92 7.56 22.31
N THR A 163 4.65 8.10 23.51
CA THR A 163 4.19 7.33 24.66
C THR A 163 2.92 8.00 25.21
N ASP A 164 1.80 7.75 24.55
CA ASP A 164 0.45 8.16 24.99
C ASP A 164 -0.46 6.92 25.08
N PRO A 165 -0.78 6.43 26.30
CA PRO A 165 -1.63 5.25 26.48
C PRO A 165 -3.13 5.54 26.35
N SER A 166 -3.56 6.80 26.27
CA SER A 166 -4.92 7.19 26.64
C SER A 166 -5.84 7.59 25.47
N ASN A 167 -5.31 8.16 24.39
CA ASN A 167 -6.15 8.90 23.44
C ASN A 167 -5.80 8.73 21.94
N SER A 168 -4.83 7.87 21.57
CA SER A 168 -4.41 7.60 20.17
C SER A 168 -4.02 8.88 19.41
N GLN A 169 -3.09 9.64 19.97
CA GLN A 169 -2.62 10.91 19.44
C GLN A 169 -1.15 10.85 19.01
N GLY A 170 -0.68 11.92 18.39
CA GLY A 170 0.75 12.09 18.24
C GLY A 170 1.15 13.40 17.57
N PRO A 171 2.44 13.56 17.24
CA PRO A 171 2.98 14.83 16.80
C PRO A 171 2.53 15.17 15.38
N ILE A 172 2.19 16.44 15.18
CA ILE A 172 1.92 17.03 13.87
C ILE A 172 3.14 17.83 13.42
N LEU A 173 3.81 17.38 12.38
CA LEU A 173 4.93 18.07 11.76
C LEU A 173 4.42 18.79 10.50
N SER A 174 4.23 20.11 10.61
CA SER A 174 3.72 20.96 9.52
C SER A 174 4.76 21.97 9.00
N GLY A 175 5.95 22.00 9.59
CA GLY A 175 7.11 22.68 9.00
C GLY A 175 7.77 21.85 7.89
N ALA A 176 8.59 22.48 7.05
CA ALA A 176 9.38 21.77 6.03
C ALA A 176 10.51 21.00 6.70
N ILE A 177 10.64 19.72 6.39
CA ILE A 177 11.73 18.87 6.88
C ILE A 177 12.82 18.80 5.80
N THR A 178 14.03 19.23 6.14
CA THR A 178 15.19 19.28 5.23
C THR A 178 16.43 18.63 5.86
N GLY A 179 17.54 18.52 5.12
CA GLY A 179 18.76 17.88 5.59
C GLY A 179 18.71 16.35 5.41
N GLY A 180 19.13 15.61 6.43
CA GLY A 180 19.04 14.15 6.48
C GLY A 180 20.40 13.48 6.40
N VAL A 181 20.39 12.21 6.01
CA VAL A 181 21.58 11.35 5.92
C VAL A 181 21.79 10.89 4.48
N ALA A 182 22.89 10.16 4.23
CA ALA A 182 23.14 9.61 2.91
C ALA A 182 22.00 8.64 2.48
N PRO A 183 21.58 8.65 1.21
CA PRO A 183 20.60 7.68 0.70
C PRO A 183 20.97 6.24 1.04
N GLY A 184 19.99 5.46 1.48
CA GLY A 184 20.13 4.10 2.00
C GLY A 184 20.44 4.02 3.49
N SER A 185 20.56 5.16 4.18
CA SER A 185 20.62 5.25 5.64
C SER A 185 19.31 5.79 6.20
N VAL A 186 19.01 5.49 7.47
CA VAL A 186 17.78 5.95 8.14
C VAL A 186 17.94 7.41 8.56
N ALA A 187 17.08 8.29 8.03
CA ALA A 187 17.02 9.70 8.42
C ALA A 187 16.04 9.91 9.57
N MET A 188 14.93 9.18 9.57
CA MET A 188 13.91 9.27 10.61
C MET A 188 13.41 7.88 10.98
N THR A 189 13.19 7.68 12.28
CA THR A 189 12.49 6.52 12.82
C THR A 189 11.26 6.98 13.56
N PHE A 190 10.12 6.31 13.38
CA PHE A 190 8.95 6.49 14.22
C PHE A 190 8.62 5.21 14.99
N GLN A 191 8.39 5.36 16.30
CA GLN A 191 8.00 4.28 17.20
C GLN A 191 6.90 4.72 18.16
N ASP A 192 5.77 4.04 18.11
CA ASP A 192 4.77 4.05 19.17
C ASP A 192 5.19 3.07 20.27
N LEU A 193 5.42 3.59 21.48
CA LEU A 193 5.80 2.83 22.67
C LEU A 193 4.60 2.56 23.59
N SER A 194 3.39 2.95 23.19
CA SER A 194 2.20 2.76 24.01
C SER A 194 1.74 1.30 24.06
N PRO A 195 1.27 0.84 25.23
CA PRO A 195 0.89 -0.56 25.42
C PRO A 195 -0.43 -0.94 24.70
N SER A 196 -1.25 0.04 24.31
CA SER A 196 -2.59 -0.21 23.77
C SER A 196 -3.15 0.92 22.89
N GLY A 197 -2.29 1.82 22.39
CA GLY A 197 -2.68 2.96 21.57
C GLY A 197 -2.36 2.73 20.09
N MET A 198 -3.11 3.39 19.20
CA MET A 198 -2.73 3.57 17.80
C MET A 198 -2.20 5.00 17.63
N ASN A 199 -1.02 5.27 18.19
CA ASN A 199 -0.45 6.58 18.03
C ASN A 199 0.09 6.76 16.61
N TRP A 200 0.15 8.01 16.21
CA TRP A 200 0.52 8.37 14.85
C TRP A 200 1.46 9.55 14.82
N ILE A 201 2.23 9.64 13.75
CA ILE A 201 2.90 10.87 13.37
C ILE A 201 2.21 11.40 12.12
N LEU A 202 1.92 12.69 12.11
CA LEU A 202 1.32 13.35 10.96
C LEU A 202 2.35 14.24 10.27
N LEU A 203 2.66 13.92 9.02
CA LEU A 203 3.34 14.85 8.12
C LEU A 203 2.29 15.68 7.39
N ASN A 204 2.29 16.98 7.66
CA ASN A 204 1.28 17.92 7.19
C ASN A 204 1.89 19.12 6.46
N ASN A 205 2.84 18.85 5.55
CA ASN A 205 3.47 19.89 4.75
C ASN A 205 4.07 19.37 3.43
N ALA A 206 3.84 20.12 2.35
CA ALA A 206 4.22 19.73 0.99
C ALA A 206 5.69 20.01 0.63
N GLY A 207 6.50 20.52 1.57
CA GLY A 207 7.85 21.03 1.31
C GLY A 207 9.00 20.16 1.82
N ASN A 208 8.78 18.88 2.12
CA ASN A 208 9.83 18.01 2.64
C ASN A 208 10.87 17.67 1.56
N THR A 209 12.15 17.77 1.91
CA THR A 209 13.29 17.51 1.01
C THR A 209 14.43 16.76 1.70
N PHE A 210 14.20 16.17 2.87
CA PHE A 210 15.23 15.42 3.59
C PHE A 210 15.66 14.18 2.79
N THR A 211 16.94 13.82 2.88
CA THR A 211 17.49 12.60 2.27
C THR A 211 17.63 11.47 3.29
N GLY A 212 17.57 10.23 2.82
CA GLY A 212 17.56 9.02 3.63
C GLY A 212 16.14 8.49 3.88
N GLN A 213 16.07 7.34 4.52
CA GLN A 213 14.83 6.58 4.71
C GLN A 213 14.01 7.11 5.89
N PHE A 214 12.69 7.01 5.77
CA PHE A 214 11.78 7.15 6.91
C PHE A 214 11.23 5.77 7.29
N VAL A 215 11.65 5.25 8.45
CA VAL A 215 11.25 3.95 8.97
C VAL A 215 10.18 4.06 10.05
N VAL A 216 9.03 3.43 9.82
CA VAL A 216 7.94 3.28 10.80
C VAL A 216 8.08 1.89 11.44
N GLN A 217 8.60 1.86 12.66
CA GLN A 217 8.76 0.62 13.42
C GLN A 217 7.45 0.20 14.09
N SER A 218 6.74 1.17 14.67
CA SER A 218 5.40 0.99 15.23
C SER A 218 4.53 2.23 15.14
N GLY A 219 3.22 2.06 15.29
CA GLY A 219 2.23 3.14 15.13
C GLY A 219 1.87 3.40 13.67
N THR A 220 1.28 4.56 13.38
CA THR A 220 0.93 4.98 12.00
C THR A 220 1.66 6.25 11.56
N LEU A 221 2.35 6.22 10.42
CA LEU A 221 2.71 7.43 9.68
C LEU A 221 1.53 7.86 8.82
N ARG A 222 1.04 9.09 9.02
CA ARG A 222 -0.07 9.66 8.27
C ARG A 222 0.43 10.82 7.42
N TYR A 223 -0.03 10.86 6.17
CA TYR A 223 0.14 12.03 5.31
C TYR A 223 -1.17 12.81 5.24
N GLU A 224 -1.12 14.13 5.33
CA GLU A 224 -2.25 15.01 5.02
C GLU A 224 -1.81 16.24 4.24
N THR A 225 -2.80 16.99 3.71
CA THR A 225 -2.62 18.12 2.78
C THR A 225 -1.89 17.75 1.50
N ASN A 226 -1.55 18.68 0.62
CA ASN A 226 -0.97 18.43 -0.70
C ASN A 226 0.48 17.90 -0.69
N ASN A 227 0.85 17.03 0.27
CA ASN A 227 2.14 16.36 0.28
C ASN A 227 2.19 15.38 -0.88
N THR A 228 2.93 15.77 -1.92
CA THR A 228 3.26 14.89 -3.04
C THR A 228 4.59 14.17 -2.84
N VAL A 229 5.29 14.45 -1.75
CA VAL A 229 6.58 13.87 -1.36
C VAL A 229 6.59 13.56 0.13
N ALA A 230 7.13 12.40 0.51
CA ALA A 230 7.45 12.13 1.91
C ALA A 230 8.71 12.89 2.33
N GLY A 231 9.74 12.85 1.48
CA GLY A 231 11.01 13.56 1.56
C GLY A 231 11.66 13.67 0.17
N ALA A 232 12.98 13.50 0.07
CA ALA A 232 13.62 13.25 -1.21
C ALA A 232 13.09 11.93 -1.81
N VAL A 233 13.01 11.85 -3.14
CA VAL A 233 12.47 10.68 -3.85
C VAL A 233 13.58 9.78 -4.41
N GLY A 234 13.23 8.57 -4.82
CA GLY A 234 14.14 7.62 -5.46
C GLY A 234 14.86 6.66 -4.50
N VAL A 235 15.71 5.81 -5.07
CA VAL A 235 16.40 4.73 -4.34
C VAL A 235 17.28 5.30 -3.23
N GLY A 236 17.14 4.73 -2.03
CA GLY A 236 17.80 5.14 -0.80
C GLY A 236 17.02 6.17 0.02
N ASN A 237 15.89 6.69 -0.48
CA ASN A 237 15.02 7.62 0.25
C ASN A 237 13.63 7.01 0.49
N GLU A 238 13.57 5.70 0.73
CA GLU A 238 12.30 4.99 0.85
C GLU A 238 11.53 5.34 2.13
N THR A 239 10.20 5.32 2.02
CA THR A 239 9.31 5.24 3.19
C THR A 239 9.02 3.78 3.50
N ILE A 240 9.36 3.35 4.71
CA ILE A 240 9.38 1.94 5.12
C ILE A 240 8.43 1.72 6.30
N ALA A 241 7.48 0.79 6.18
CA ALA A 241 6.73 0.25 7.31
C ALA A 241 7.22 -1.15 7.66
N LEU A 242 7.69 -1.34 8.89
CA LEU A 242 8.00 -2.67 9.43
C LEU A 242 6.72 -3.34 9.94
N SER A 243 6.81 -4.62 10.33
CA SER A 243 5.67 -5.44 10.75
C SER A 243 4.75 -4.80 11.81
N GLY A 244 5.33 -4.01 12.72
CA GLY A 244 4.59 -3.30 13.75
C GLY A 244 4.08 -1.92 13.34
N GLY A 245 4.38 -1.43 12.14
CA GLY A 245 4.09 -0.08 11.65
C GLY A 245 3.05 -0.04 10.53
N SER A 246 2.45 1.12 10.33
CA SER A 246 1.49 1.37 9.24
C SER A 246 1.75 2.72 8.57
N ILE A 247 1.39 2.82 7.29
CA ILE A 247 1.38 4.07 6.51
C ILE A 247 -0.05 4.35 6.03
N ASP A 248 -0.56 5.55 6.30
CA ASP A 248 -1.87 6.04 5.84
C ASP A 248 -1.71 7.20 4.84
N LEU A 249 -2.14 6.95 3.60
CA LEU A 249 -1.87 7.80 2.44
C LEU A 249 -2.87 8.93 2.22
N ARG A 250 -4.06 8.90 2.82
CA ARG A 250 -5.13 9.93 2.77
C ARG A 250 -5.16 10.85 1.53
N ASP A 251 -5.57 10.30 0.39
CA ASP A 251 -5.78 11.07 -0.86
C ASP A 251 -4.50 11.71 -1.42
N ARG A 252 -3.32 11.17 -1.09
CA ARG A 252 -2.05 11.69 -1.59
C ARG A 252 -1.65 11.08 -2.93
N ASP A 253 -1.13 11.94 -3.80
CA ASP A 253 -0.54 11.55 -5.07
C ASP A 253 0.99 11.61 -4.98
N PHE A 254 1.63 10.44 -4.91
CA PHE A 254 3.08 10.29 -4.92
C PHE A 254 3.65 10.07 -6.33
N ASN A 255 2.79 10.11 -7.35
CA ASN A 255 3.16 10.02 -8.77
C ASN A 255 3.44 11.41 -9.34
N ILE A 256 4.59 11.97 -8.99
CA ILE A 256 4.96 13.32 -9.45
C ILE A 256 5.32 13.28 -10.93
N SER A 257 4.39 13.73 -11.77
CA SER A 257 4.63 13.87 -13.21
C SER A 257 5.75 14.87 -13.49
N GLY A 258 6.66 14.51 -14.37
CA GLY A 258 7.83 15.31 -14.76
C GLY A 258 9.07 15.07 -13.90
N GLN A 259 9.04 14.10 -12.98
CA GLN A 259 10.21 13.69 -12.20
C GLN A 259 10.73 12.33 -12.68
N ASN A 260 12.05 12.12 -12.67
CA ASN A 260 12.61 10.81 -13.01
C ASN A 260 12.32 9.76 -11.93
N ASP A 261 12.32 10.22 -10.68
CA ASP A 261 12.15 9.38 -9.50
C ASP A 261 10.82 9.71 -8.80
N THR A 262 10.28 8.72 -8.10
CA THR A 262 9.06 8.82 -7.30
C THR A 262 9.31 8.22 -5.92
N GLU A 263 8.36 8.39 -5.01
CA GLU A 263 8.41 7.76 -3.69
C GLU A 263 8.34 6.23 -3.84
N ILE A 264 9.19 5.52 -3.10
CA ILE A 264 9.18 4.06 -3.03
C ILE A 264 8.70 3.66 -1.64
N PHE A 265 7.63 2.89 -1.60
CA PHE A 265 7.10 2.34 -0.36
C PHE A 265 7.58 0.91 -0.16
N ILE A 266 8.14 0.61 1.01
CA ILE A 266 8.48 -0.75 1.42
C ILE A 266 7.62 -1.12 2.62
N ILE A 267 6.90 -2.22 2.55
CA ILE A 267 6.00 -2.64 3.64
C ILE A 267 6.25 -4.08 4.08
N SER A 268 5.98 -4.33 5.36
CA SER A 268 6.02 -5.64 6.01
C SER A 268 4.89 -5.71 7.04
N GLY A 269 4.31 -6.91 7.22
CA GLY A 269 3.30 -7.21 8.22
C GLY A 269 1.91 -6.64 7.94
N PHE A 270 1.08 -6.68 8.99
CA PHE A 270 -0.36 -6.41 8.87
C PHE A 270 -0.79 -5.05 9.44
N GLY A 271 0.18 -4.23 9.86
CA GLY A 271 -0.04 -2.97 10.54
C GLY A 271 -0.19 -3.11 12.06
N ASN A 272 -0.04 -2.00 12.79
CA ASN A 272 -0.12 -2.00 14.26
C ASN A 272 -1.53 -1.90 14.82
N ASP A 273 -2.53 -1.71 13.97
CA ASP A 273 -3.72 -0.98 14.38
C ASP A 273 -4.76 -1.84 15.12
N GLY A 274 -4.39 -3.07 15.50
CA GLY A 274 -5.27 -4.05 16.16
C GLY A 274 -6.49 -4.47 15.34
N ASN A 275 -6.76 -3.80 14.21
CA ASN A 275 -7.92 -3.98 13.36
C ASN A 275 -7.55 -4.60 12.02
N GLY A 276 -6.26 -4.76 11.74
CA GLY A 276 -5.76 -5.34 10.50
C GLY A 276 -6.04 -4.47 9.29
N ASN A 277 -6.03 -3.13 9.43
CA ASN A 277 -6.25 -2.24 8.29
C ASN A 277 -5.01 -2.07 7.39
N GLY A 278 -3.95 -2.85 7.61
CA GLY A 278 -2.81 -2.95 6.70
C GLY A 278 -1.55 -2.24 7.16
N ALA A 279 -0.41 -2.73 6.64
CA ALA A 279 0.86 -2.00 6.70
C ALA A 279 0.84 -0.76 5.78
N ILE A 280 0.03 -0.79 4.73
CA ILE A 280 -0.33 0.39 3.93
C ILE A 280 -1.85 0.54 3.86
N ARG A 281 -2.36 1.76 3.99
CA ARG A 281 -3.79 2.02 3.91
C ARG A 281 -4.08 3.37 3.31
N ASN A 282 -5.32 3.53 2.88
CA ASN A 282 -5.85 4.83 2.53
C ASN A 282 -7.22 5.02 3.17
N THR A 283 -7.35 6.10 3.94
CA THR A 283 -8.57 6.43 4.67
C THR A 283 -9.23 7.72 4.17
N ALA A 284 -8.80 8.27 3.02
CA ALA A 284 -9.49 9.37 2.36
C ALA A 284 -9.24 9.37 0.84
N GLY A 285 -10.23 9.77 0.03
CA GLY A 285 -10.08 10.02 -1.41
C GLY A 285 -9.40 8.89 -2.20
N THR A 286 -8.46 9.23 -3.08
CA THR A 286 -7.67 8.26 -3.86
C THR A 286 -6.19 8.53 -3.68
N ALA A 287 -5.45 7.53 -3.21
CA ALA A 287 -4.01 7.60 -3.13
C ALA A 287 -3.35 7.00 -4.38
N ASN A 288 -2.30 7.64 -4.89
CA ASN A 288 -1.58 7.19 -6.09
C ASN A 288 -0.13 6.90 -5.76
N LEU A 289 0.32 5.70 -6.15
CA LEU A 289 1.66 5.17 -5.97
C LEU A 289 2.23 4.74 -7.32
N SER A 290 3.55 4.69 -7.43
CA SER A 290 4.27 4.19 -8.60
C SER A 290 5.08 2.94 -8.27
N HIS A 291 5.53 2.79 -7.02
CA HIS A 291 6.40 1.70 -6.63
C HIS A 291 6.08 1.23 -5.21
N LEU A 292 5.68 -0.04 -5.10
CA LEU A 292 5.44 -0.73 -3.84
C LEU A 292 6.26 -2.02 -3.79
N ILE A 293 6.98 -2.22 -2.69
CA ILE A 293 7.80 -3.40 -2.42
C ILE A 293 7.32 -4.08 -1.14
N LEU A 294 7.18 -5.41 -1.18
CA LEU A 294 6.91 -6.22 0.00
C LEU A 294 8.22 -6.81 0.54
N ALA A 295 8.62 -6.36 1.72
CA ALA A 295 9.81 -6.89 2.41
C ALA A 295 9.53 -8.20 3.17
N ASP A 296 8.27 -8.47 3.48
CA ASP A 296 7.74 -9.68 4.12
C ASP A 296 6.27 -9.83 3.70
N ASP A 297 5.57 -10.85 4.21
CA ASP A 297 4.11 -10.94 4.11
C ASP A 297 3.48 -9.65 4.62
N ALA A 298 2.62 -9.05 3.80
CA ALA A 298 2.06 -7.73 4.09
C ALA A 298 0.59 -7.62 3.74
N SER A 299 -0.05 -6.55 4.20
CA SER A 299 -1.43 -6.24 3.81
C SER A 299 -1.66 -4.78 3.49
N SER A 300 -2.67 -4.55 2.66
CA SER A 300 -3.26 -3.25 2.43
C SER A 300 -4.70 -3.19 2.92
N GLY A 301 -5.14 -2.02 3.38
CA GLY A 301 -6.51 -1.84 3.82
C GLY A 301 -7.02 -0.41 3.80
N GLY A 302 -7.94 -0.11 4.71
CA GLY A 302 -8.69 1.15 4.76
C GLY A 302 -10.02 1.09 4.01
N TYR A 303 -10.61 2.26 3.81
CA TYR A 303 -11.95 2.41 3.22
C TYR A 303 -11.94 3.41 2.05
N SER A 304 -10.76 3.77 1.55
CA SER A 304 -10.55 4.62 0.38
C SER A 304 -9.54 3.99 -0.58
N ARG A 305 -9.61 4.36 -1.85
CA ARG A 305 -8.96 3.66 -2.97
C ARG A 305 -7.44 3.89 -3.00
N ILE A 306 -6.65 2.85 -3.29
CA ILE A 306 -5.21 2.94 -3.54
C ILE A 306 -4.94 2.50 -4.97
N ASP A 307 -4.27 3.33 -5.75
CA ASP A 307 -3.93 3.05 -7.14
C ASP A 307 -2.41 3.01 -7.32
N LEU A 308 -1.92 1.92 -7.93
CA LEU A 308 -0.59 1.90 -8.54
C LEU A 308 -0.75 2.38 -9.98
N ASN A 309 -0.32 3.61 -10.24
CA ASN A 309 -0.59 4.36 -11.45
C ASN A 309 0.68 4.66 -12.26
N THR A 310 0.52 4.76 -13.58
CA THR A 310 1.58 5.25 -14.48
C THR A 310 1.80 6.73 -14.29
N TYR A 311 3.04 7.19 -14.48
CA TYR A 311 3.38 8.61 -14.51
C TYR A 311 4.30 8.94 -15.69
N THR A 312 4.54 10.23 -15.94
CA THR A 312 5.52 10.65 -16.95
C THR A 312 6.80 11.11 -16.28
N ASP A 313 7.97 10.69 -16.77
CA ASP A 313 9.25 11.17 -16.25
C ASP A 313 9.61 12.59 -16.72
N ALA A 314 10.80 13.08 -16.35
CA ALA A 314 11.27 14.42 -16.79
C ALA A 314 11.49 14.52 -18.30
N SER A 315 11.61 13.39 -19.00
CA SER A 315 11.68 13.29 -20.46
C SER A 315 10.31 13.10 -21.13
N SER A 316 9.22 13.16 -20.35
CA SER A 316 7.85 12.87 -20.77
C SER A 316 7.62 11.42 -21.24
N ALA A 317 8.52 10.49 -20.90
CA ALA A 317 8.31 9.07 -21.16
C ALA A 317 7.37 8.48 -20.11
N THR A 318 6.49 7.56 -20.53
CA THR A 318 5.62 6.83 -19.60
C THR A 318 6.44 5.86 -18.77
N VAL A 319 6.37 6.00 -17.45
CA VAL A 319 6.91 5.05 -16.48
C VAL A 319 5.76 4.21 -15.95
N TYR A 320 5.94 2.90 -15.98
CA TYR A 320 4.96 1.93 -15.50
C TYR A 320 5.18 1.66 -14.01
N PRO A 321 4.10 1.52 -13.23
CA PRO A 321 4.24 1.23 -11.82
C PRO A 321 4.77 -0.19 -11.60
N ILE A 322 5.45 -0.38 -10.47
CA ILE A 322 6.04 -1.64 -10.05
C ILE A 322 5.37 -2.09 -8.75
N PHE A 323 4.91 -3.33 -8.74
CA PHE A 323 4.52 -4.04 -7.54
C PHE A 323 5.46 -5.22 -7.35
N ASP A 324 6.51 -5.04 -6.54
CA ASP A 324 7.47 -6.10 -6.24
C ASP A 324 7.02 -6.86 -4.99
N MET A 325 6.58 -8.09 -5.18
CA MET A 325 6.08 -8.90 -4.07
C MET A 325 7.20 -9.63 -3.31
N GLY A 326 8.43 -9.67 -3.83
CA GLY A 326 9.54 -10.38 -3.18
C GLY A 326 9.32 -11.89 -2.95
N GLY A 327 8.29 -12.48 -3.56
CA GLY A 327 7.81 -13.84 -3.29
C GLY A 327 6.87 -13.97 -2.08
N ASN A 328 6.52 -12.87 -1.43
CA ASN A 328 5.73 -12.82 -0.19
C ASN A 328 4.22 -12.76 -0.44
N GLU A 329 3.42 -13.02 0.59
CA GLU A 329 1.96 -12.85 0.52
C GLU A 329 1.55 -11.38 0.63
N PHE A 330 0.57 -10.99 -0.19
CA PHE A 330 -0.10 -9.71 -0.11
C PHE A 330 -1.58 -9.91 0.21
N SER A 331 -2.04 -9.42 1.35
CA SER A 331 -3.45 -9.49 1.74
C SER A 331 -4.15 -8.15 1.57
N LYS A 332 -5.17 -8.08 0.71
CA LYS A 332 -6.08 -6.96 0.59
C LYS A 332 -7.26 -7.14 1.56
N THR A 333 -7.40 -6.22 2.52
CA THR A 333 -8.51 -6.11 3.49
C THR A 333 -9.22 -4.77 3.35
N GLY A 334 -10.31 -4.54 4.08
CA GLY A 334 -11.10 -3.32 4.03
C GLY A 334 -11.99 -3.20 2.78
N THR A 335 -12.91 -2.25 2.80
CA THR A 335 -13.91 -2.03 1.72
C THR A 335 -13.38 -1.26 0.52
N SER A 336 -12.13 -0.81 0.57
CA SER A 336 -11.51 -0.06 -0.51
C SER A 336 -11.20 -0.91 -1.73
N ASP A 337 -10.86 -0.22 -2.82
CA ASP A 337 -10.23 -0.80 -3.99
C ASP A 337 -8.71 -0.71 -3.86
N PHE A 338 -8.00 -1.76 -4.26
CA PHE A 338 -6.57 -1.71 -4.54
C PHE A 338 -6.35 -2.01 -6.01
N VAL A 339 -5.90 -1.00 -6.76
CA VAL A 339 -5.93 -1.02 -8.22
C VAL A 339 -4.52 -1.02 -8.78
N LEU A 340 -4.27 -1.95 -9.70
CA LEU A 340 -3.03 -2.08 -10.44
C LEU A 340 -3.23 -1.61 -11.89
N HIS A 341 -2.87 -0.36 -12.19
CA HIS A 341 -2.96 0.20 -13.53
C HIS A 341 -1.68 -0.06 -14.33
N ASN A 342 -1.76 -0.88 -15.38
CA ASN A 342 -0.62 -1.23 -16.23
C ASN A 342 0.66 -1.60 -15.42
N THR A 343 0.47 -2.30 -14.30
CA THR A 343 1.51 -2.51 -13.30
C THR A 343 2.34 -3.74 -13.64
N THR A 344 3.66 -3.61 -13.50
CA THR A 344 4.57 -4.76 -13.56
C THR A 344 4.62 -5.43 -12.19
N ILE A 345 4.16 -6.68 -12.11
CA ILE A 345 4.31 -7.50 -10.90
C ILE A 345 5.67 -8.21 -10.98
N LEU A 346 6.55 -7.93 -10.02
CA LEU A 346 7.86 -8.57 -9.89
C LEU A 346 7.85 -9.58 -8.74
N ASN A 347 8.64 -10.64 -8.88
CA ASN A 347 8.81 -11.70 -7.88
C ASN A 347 7.46 -12.16 -7.30
N PRO A 348 6.54 -12.66 -8.15
CA PRO A 348 5.16 -12.93 -7.75
C PRO A 348 5.09 -13.85 -6.54
N GLY A 349 4.35 -13.44 -5.51
CA GLY A 349 4.04 -14.26 -4.34
C GLY A 349 2.60 -14.75 -4.37
N ILE A 350 1.83 -14.61 -3.29
CA ILE A 350 0.39 -14.94 -3.26
C ILE A 350 -0.42 -13.67 -2.99
N ILE A 351 -1.50 -13.44 -3.76
CA ILE A 351 -2.42 -12.33 -3.49
C ILE A 351 -3.66 -12.90 -2.80
N ASN A 352 -3.95 -12.45 -1.59
CA ASN A 352 -5.16 -12.77 -0.83
C ASN A 352 -6.12 -11.58 -0.85
N VAL A 353 -7.24 -11.68 -1.55
CA VAL A 353 -8.34 -10.72 -1.46
C VAL A 353 -9.31 -11.23 -0.41
N ARG A 354 -9.32 -10.58 0.75
CA ARG A 354 -10.18 -10.94 1.89
C ARG A 354 -11.44 -10.10 1.93
N GLU A 355 -11.32 -8.82 1.57
CA GLU A 355 -12.40 -7.84 1.59
C GLU A 355 -12.20 -6.79 0.49
N GLY A 356 -13.30 -6.22 0.00
CA GLY A 356 -13.27 -5.20 -1.03
C GLY A 356 -12.81 -5.74 -2.37
N GLU A 357 -12.11 -4.91 -3.13
CA GLU A 357 -11.74 -5.23 -4.51
C GLU A 357 -10.24 -5.13 -4.74
N MET A 358 -9.69 -6.14 -5.40
CA MET A 358 -8.42 -6.07 -6.09
C MET A 358 -8.72 -5.92 -7.58
N ARG A 359 -8.27 -4.83 -8.20
CA ARG A 359 -8.56 -4.54 -9.60
C ARG A 359 -7.29 -4.51 -10.43
N LEU A 360 -7.30 -5.23 -11.54
CA LEU A 360 -6.29 -5.14 -12.58
C LEU A 360 -6.86 -4.28 -13.70
N GLU A 361 -6.31 -3.08 -13.85
CA GLU A 361 -6.83 -2.06 -14.74
C GLU A 361 -5.84 -1.74 -15.87
N SER A 362 -6.36 -1.46 -17.06
CA SER A 362 -5.59 -0.89 -18.15
C SER A 362 -6.00 0.55 -18.43
N ASN A 363 -5.03 1.45 -18.67
CA ASN A 363 -5.32 2.87 -19.00
C ASN A 363 -5.97 3.07 -20.37
N SER A 364 -5.96 2.04 -21.20
CA SER A 364 -6.61 2.00 -22.50
C SER A 364 -6.95 0.54 -22.80
N GLY A 365 -7.96 0.31 -23.64
CA GLY A 365 -8.35 -1.05 -24.04
C GLY A 365 -7.14 -1.86 -24.49
N SER A 366 -6.45 -1.39 -25.54
CA SER A 366 -5.31 -2.08 -26.16
C SER A 366 -3.96 -1.80 -25.46
N ALA A 367 -3.91 -1.71 -24.12
CA ALA A 367 -2.65 -1.45 -23.43
C ALA A 367 -1.66 -2.60 -23.63
N THR A 368 -0.52 -2.33 -24.28
CA THR A 368 0.58 -3.30 -24.48
C THR A 368 1.24 -3.74 -23.17
N ASN A 369 0.98 -3.01 -22.08
CA ASN A 369 1.57 -3.21 -20.76
C ASN A 369 0.49 -3.40 -19.70
N ALA A 370 -0.60 -4.10 -20.06
CA ALA A 370 -1.63 -4.47 -19.10
C ALA A 370 -1.03 -5.24 -17.91
N THR A 371 -1.63 -5.10 -16.72
CA THR A 371 -1.28 -5.90 -15.56
C THR A 371 -1.65 -7.37 -15.82
N ILE A 372 -0.65 -8.25 -15.94
CA ILE A 372 -0.83 -9.67 -16.26
C ILE A 372 -0.54 -10.53 -15.02
N LEU A 373 -1.42 -11.50 -14.77
CA LEU A 373 -1.18 -12.57 -13.80
C LEU A 373 -0.36 -13.66 -14.50
N ASN A 374 0.93 -13.73 -14.21
CA ASN A 374 1.85 -14.69 -14.83
C ASN A 374 2.42 -15.64 -13.78
N ASN A 375 1.96 -16.90 -13.75
CA ASN A 375 2.23 -17.86 -12.68
C ASN A 375 1.87 -17.33 -11.27
N GLN A 376 0.87 -16.44 -11.20
CA GLN A 376 0.44 -15.79 -9.98
C GLN A 376 -0.70 -16.59 -9.34
N THR A 377 -0.63 -16.80 -8.03
CA THR A 377 -1.76 -17.33 -7.26
C THR A 377 -2.57 -16.19 -6.68
N VAL A 378 -3.89 -16.19 -6.91
CA VAL A 378 -4.83 -15.24 -6.33
C VAL A 378 -5.92 -15.99 -5.58
N ASN A 379 -6.02 -15.68 -4.30
CA ASN A 379 -6.93 -16.23 -3.33
C ASN A 379 -8.04 -15.22 -3.07
N ILE A 380 -9.29 -15.55 -3.43
CA ILE A 380 -10.46 -14.70 -3.23
C ILE A 380 -11.33 -15.39 -2.19
N PHE A 381 -11.14 -15.00 -0.93
CA PHE A 381 -11.83 -15.62 0.20
C PHE A 381 -12.51 -14.54 1.02
N TYR A 382 -13.83 -14.46 0.92
CA TYR A 382 -14.56 -13.64 1.86
C TYR A 382 -14.44 -14.24 3.26
N ASN A 383 -13.97 -13.44 4.23
CA ASN A 383 -13.94 -13.91 5.60
C ASN A 383 -15.29 -13.71 6.28
N LYS A 384 -16.08 -14.78 6.34
CA LYS A 384 -17.38 -14.82 7.03
C LYS A 384 -17.25 -14.68 8.56
N ASN A 385 -16.12 -15.06 9.13
CA ASN A 385 -15.89 -15.11 10.58
C ASN A 385 -15.55 -13.75 11.22
N ALA A 386 -15.34 -12.67 10.44
CA ALA A 386 -15.25 -11.30 10.97
C ALA A 386 -16.46 -10.89 11.84
N LEU A 387 -17.59 -11.59 11.65
CA LEU A 387 -18.86 -11.40 12.34
C LEU A 387 -19.10 -12.40 13.48
N ASP A 388 -18.24 -13.40 13.70
CA ASP A 388 -18.35 -14.27 14.87
C ASP A 388 -17.80 -13.54 16.11
N THR A 389 -18.72 -12.83 16.77
CA THR A 389 -18.45 -12.04 17.98
C THR A 389 -17.98 -12.86 19.19
N THR A 390 -18.00 -14.20 19.12
CA THR A 390 -17.73 -15.05 20.30
C THR A 390 -16.26 -15.44 20.46
N THR A 391 -15.46 -15.32 19.40
CA THR A 391 -14.01 -15.66 19.41
C THR A 391 -13.17 -14.65 18.64
N PHE A 392 -13.58 -13.38 18.57
CA PHE A 392 -12.75 -12.33 17.99
C PHE A 392 -11.47 -12.17 18.82
N VAL A 393 -10.40 -12.82 18.39
CA VAL A 393 -9.03 -12.55 18.83
C VAL A 393 -8.61 -11.35 17.98
N GLY A 394 -8.70 -10.14 18.55
CA GLY A 394 -8.58 -8.85 17.85
C GLY A 394 -7.21 -8.52 17.29
N SER A 395 -6.65 -9.45 16.52
CA SER A 395 -5.35 -9.35 15.87
C SER A 395 -5.17 -10.44 14.80
N ASP A 396 -6.21 -11.21 14.42
CA ASP A 396 -6.07 -12.22 13.37
C ASP A 396 -6.41 -11.58 11.99
N PRO A 397 -5.41 -11.12 11.22
CA PRO A 397 -5.63 -10.53 9.90
C PRO A 397 -6.20 -11.53 8.90
N THR A 398 -6.16 -12.83 9.21
CA THR A 398 -6.83 -13.82 8.35
C THR A 398 -8.35 -13.67 8.43
N GLN A 399 -8.88 -13.04 9.48
CA GLN A 399 -10.30 -12.90 9.80
C GLN A 399 -11.04 -11.71 9.15
N GLY A 400 -10.35 -10.87 8.37
CA GLY A 400 -10.95 -9.65 7.77
C GLY A 400 -10.88 -8.43 8.70
N SER A 401 -10.98 -7.23 8.14
CA SER A 401 -10.91 -5.97 8.89
C SER A 401 -12.32 -5.41 9.13
N ARG A 402 -12.56 -4.93 10.35
CA ARG A 402 -13.77 -4.14 10.61
C ARG A 402 -13.50 -2.73 10.10
N THR A 403 -14.25 -2.32 9.09
CA THR A 403 -14.16 -1.03 8.37
C THR A 403 -14.46 0.21 9.23
N SER A 404 -14.44 0.09 10.55
CA SER A 404 -14.43 1.25 11.43
C SER A 404 -13.08 1.94 11.31
N ASP A 405 -13.09 3.13 10.69
CA ASP A 405 -12.06 4.12 10.91
C ASP A 405 -11.73 4.16 12.41
N PRO A 406 -10.48 3.88 12.84
CA PRO A 406 -10.12 3.96 14.25
C PRO A 406 -10.32 5.39 14.82
N PHE A 407 -10.39 6.40 13.94
CA PHE A 407 -10.64 7.79 14.30
C PHE A 407 -12.12 8.19 14.21
N ASN A 408 -13.00 7.31 13.70
CA ASN A 408 -14.45 7.52 13.64
C ASN A 408 -15.23 6.18 13.62
N PRO A 409 -15.29 5.46 14.76
CA PRO A 409 -15.91 4.15 14.82
C PRO A 409 -17.43 4.26 14.67
N ASN A 410 -17.97 3.97 13.49
CA ASN A 410 -19.41 3.80 13.33
C ASN A 410 -19.82 2.41 13.84
N THR A 411 -20.26 2.34 15.10
CA THR A 411 -20.49 1.11 15.86
C THR A 411 -21.85 0.43 15.62
N SER A 412 -22.53 0.61 14.49
CA SER A 412 -23.79 -0.10 14.24
C SER A 412 -23.63 -1.26 13.25
N LEU A 413 -23.49 -2.46 13.80
CA LEU A 413 -23.65 -3.73 13.08
C LEU A 413 -25.11 -3.82 12.60
N ASN A 414 -25.36 -3.60 11.31
CA ASN A 414 -26.68 -3.86 10.72
C ASN A 414 -26.58 -5.00 9.69
N PRO A 415 -27.00 -6.23 10.04
CA PRO A 415 -26.98 -7.36 9.12
C PRO A 415 -28.02 -7.27 8.00
N ILE A 416 -28.90 -6.27 7.99
CA ILE A 416 -30.06 -6.19 7.09
C ILE A 416 -29.99 -4.98 6.13
N SER A 417 -29.27 -3.92 6.49
CA SER A 417 -28.96 -2.84 5.55
C SER A 417 -27.47 -2.91 5.22
N GLY A 418 -27.14 -3.34 4.01
CA GLY A 418 -25.78 -3.50 3.50
C GLY A 418 -24.91 -2.25 3.58
N ASN A 419 -24.41 -1.94 4.77
CA ASN A 419 -23.13 -1.29 4.96
C ASN A 419 -22.05 -2.37 4.87
N THR A 420 -21.94 -2.87 3.63
CA THR A 420 -20.69 -3.15 2.91
C THR A 420 -19.53 -3.64 3.78
N VAL A 421 -19.46 -4.94 4.06
CA VAL A 421 -18.21 -5.63 3.70
C VAL A 421 -18.49 -6.11 2.29
N GLN A 422 -17.95 -5.40 1.30
CA GLN A 422 -18.09 -5.83 -0.08
C GLN A 422 -17.46 -7.21 -0.21
N ASP A 423 -18.18 -8.14 -0.84
CA ASP A 423 -17.69 -9.45 -1.24
C ASP A 423 -16.24 -9.33 -1.76
N ALA A 424 -15.39 -10.29 -1.43
CA ALA A 424 -14.01 -10.32 -1.92
C ALA A 424 -14.04 -10.46 -3.45
N ARG A 425 -13.44 -9.49 -4.15
CA ARG A 425 -13.55 -9.38 -5.61
C ARG A 425 -12.17 -9.25 -6.26
N LEU A 426 -11.94 -10.05 -7.29
CA LEU A 426 -10.88 -9.79 -8.26
C LEU A 426 -11.55 -9.26 -9.53
N GLU A 427 -11.18 -8.08 -9.99
CA GLU A 427 -11.76 -7.46 -11.17
C GLU A 427 -10.72 -7.26 -12.27
N PHE A 428 -11.06 -7.67 -13.49
CA PHE A 428 -10.37 -7.25 -14.71
C PHE A 428 -11.11 -6.07 -15.33
N TYR A 429 -10.56 -4.87 -15.19
CA TYR A 429 -11.19 -3.65 -15.68
C TYR A 429 -10.47 -3.12 -16.92
N TRP A 430 -11.23 -2.96 -18.01
CA TRP A 430 -10.72 -2.40 -19.28
C TRP A 430 -9.53 -3.15 -19.90
N GLN A 431 -9.38 -4.44 -19.57
CA GLN A 431 -8.33 -5.30 -20.13
C GLN A 431 -8.77 -5.89 -21.48
N ASP A 432 -8.40 -5.23 -22.59
CA ASP A 432 -8.66 -5.73 -23.96
C ASP A 432 -7.57 -6.68 -24.43
N ALA A 433 -7.97 -7.85 -24.92
CA ALA A 433 -7.09 -8.90 -25.45
C ALA A 433 -5.94 -9.31 -24.50
N VAL A 434 -6.14 -9.14 -23.19
CA VAL A 434 -5.14 -9.50 -22.18
C VAL A 434 -5.24 -10.99 -21.88
N THR A 435 -4.09 -11.68 -21.93
CA THR A 435 -3.98 -13.10 -21.60
C THR A 435 -3.22 -13.29 -20.30
N HIS A 436 -3.88 -13.84 -19.29
CA HIS A 436 -3.29 -14.29 -18.03
C HIS A 436 -2.78 -15.72 -18.20
N THR A 437 -1.51 -15.94 -17.87
CA THR A 437 -0.79 -17.19 -18.18
C THR A 437 -0.40 -17.89 -16.89
N GLY A 438 -0.77 -19.17 -16.74
CA GLY A 438 -0.41 -19.97 -15.56
C GLY A 438 -1.01 -19.45 -14.25
N ALA A 439 -2.06 -18.64 -14.30
CA ALA A 439 -2.68 -18.09 -13.12
C ALA A 439 -3.44 -19.18 -12.35
N THR A 440 -3.35 -19.16 -11.02
CA THR A 440 -4.17 -20.01 -10.15
C THR A 440 -5.12 -19.12 -9.37
N ILE A 441 -6.42 -19.15 -9.68
CA ILE A 441 -7.44 -18.33 -9.04
C ILE A 441 -8.29 -19.21 -8.13
N ASN A 442 -8.13 -19.03 -6.84
CA ASN A 442 -8.79 -19.78 -5.79
C ASN A 442 -9.99 -18.98 -5.29
N MET A 443 -11.21 -19.45 -5.59
CA MET A 443 -12.47 -18.80 -5.22
C MET A 443 -13.17 -19.52 -4.07
N GLY A 444 -13.34 -18.83 -2.94
CA GLY A 444 -14.09 -19.31 -1.77
C GLY A 444 -15.59 -18.96 -1.79
N GLU A 445 -16.28 -19.17 -0.66
CA GLU A 445 -17.66 -18.70 -0.45
C GLU A 445 -17.71 -17.15 -0.54
N TYR A 446 -18.76 -16.58 -1.13
CA TYR A 446 -18.95 -15.13 -1.34
C TYR A 446 -17.79 -14.44 -2.07
N SER A 447 -17.13 -15.15 -2.98
CA SER A 447 -16.11 -14.57 -3.85
C SER A 447 -16.68 -14.28 -5.24
N ALA A 448 -16.14 -13.24 -5.88
CA ALA A 448 -16.47 -12.97 -7.27
C ALA A 448 -15.25 -12.64 -8.12
N LEU A 449 -15.25 -13.21 -9.33
CA LEU A 449 -14.36 -12.83 -10.41
C LEU A 449 -15.14 -11.92 -11.35
N GLN A 450 -14.70 -10.68 -11.48
CA GLN A 450 -15.41 -9.65 -12.22
C GLN A 450 -14.67 -9.27 -13.50
N ARG A 451 -15.43 -8.87 -14.50
CA ARG A 451 -14.89 -8.30 -15.73
C ARG A 451 -15.74 -7.12 -16.18
N ASN A 452 -15.15 -5.93 -16.14
CA ASN A 452 -15.82 -4.64 -16.35
C ASN A 452 -15.03 -3.72 -17.30
N GLY A 453 -15.48 -2.48 -17.44
CA GLY A 453 -14.85 -1.45 -18.26
C GLY A 453 -15.61 -1.14 -19.55
N PRO A 454 -15.35 0.04 -20.15
CA PRO A 454 -15.99 0.46 -21.38
C PRO A 454 -15.56 -0.44 -22.55
N THR A 455 -16.42 -0.59 -23.55
CA THR A 455 -15.99 -1.08 -24.87
C THR A 455 -16.09 0.07 -25.87
N GLY A 456 -15.07 0.21 -26.72
CA GLY A 456 -15.10 1.09 -27.87
C GLY A 456 -15.83 0.44 -29.05
N ALA A 457 -16.35 1.28 -29.94
CA ALA A 457 -17.13 0.79 -31.07
C ALA A 457 -16.29 -0.08 -32.02
N GLY A 458 -16.77 -1.28 -32.34
CA GLY A 458 -16.09 -2.22 -33.25
C GLY A 458 -14.81 -2.89 -32.70
N GLN A 459 -14.57 -2.84 -31.39
CA GLN A 459 -13.45 -3.53 -30.72
C GLN A 459 -13.95 -4.79 -30.00
N VAL A 460 -13.13 -5.85 -29.97
CA VAL A 460 -13.45 -7.13 -29.31
C VAL A 460 -12.69 -7.22 -28.01
N PHE A 461 -13.39 -6.99 -26.89
CA PHE A 461 -12.77 -6.97 -25.58
C PHE A 461 -12.79 -8.32 -24.89
N ASN A 462 -11.70 -9.09 -25.05
CA ASN A 462 -11.57 -10.38 -24.40
C ASN A 462 -10.53 -10.33 -23.28
N THR A 463 -10.91 -10.81 -22.10
CA THR A 463 -9.95 -11.18 -21.05
C THR A 463 -9.81 -12.70 -21.09
N ILE A 464 -8.58 -13.19 -21.23
CA ILE A 464 -8.30 -14.62 -21.45
C ILE A 464 -7.54 -15.17 -20.24
N ILE A 465 -8.10 -16.19 -19.62
CA ILE A 465 -7.43 -17.07 -18.65
C ILE A 465 -6.96 -18.29 -19.43
N ASP A 466 -5.66 -18.37 -19.70
CA ASP A 466 -5.11 -19.28 -20.70
C ASP A 466 -5.21 -20.78 -20.32
N ALA A 467 -4.82 -21.65 -21.24
CA ALA A 467 -4.87 -23.10 -21.05
C ALA A 467 -3.96 -23.65 -19.93
N THR A 468 -2.99 -22.86 -19.44
CA THR A 468 -2.11 -23.25 -18.33
C THR A 468 -2.64 -22.80 -16.97
N SER A 469 -3.71 -22.01 -16.95
CA SER A 469 -4.32 -21.46 -15.75
C SER A 469 -5.40 -22.38 -15.16
N THR A 470 -5.70 -22.21 -13.87
CA THR A 470 -6.75 -22.97 -13.15
C THR A 470 -7.59 -22.02 -12.28
N ILE A 471 -8.90 -22.24 -12.26
CA ILE A 471 -9.84 -21.58 -11.34
C ILE A 471 -10.42 -22.65 -10.42
N ASN A 472 -10.06 -22.60 -9.14
CA ASN A 472 -10.49 -23.55 -8.12
C ASN A 472 -11.71 -23.00 -7.37
N LEU A 473 -12.78 -23.77 -7.28
CA LEU A 473 -13.97 -23.49 -6.48
C LEU A 473 -13.86 -24.24 -5.16
N MET A 474 -13.33 -23.60 -4.12
CA MET A 474 -12.91 -24.31 -2.90
C MET A 474 -14.04 -24.55 -1.90
N GLY A 475 -15.17 -23.85 -2.02
CA GLY A 475 -16.32 -24.03 -1.14
C GLY A 475 -17.50 -23.13 -1.46
N GLY A 476 -18.60 -23.34 -0.74
CA GLY A 476 -19.84 -22.58 -0.88
C GLY A 476 -20.88 -23.27 -1.76
N ALA A 477 -22.16 -22.96 -1.48
CA ALA A 477 -23.28 -23.41 -2.29
C ALA A 477 -23.26 -22.75 -3.67
N ALA A 478 -23.92 -23.41 -4.64
CA ALA A 478 -24.04 -22.87 -5.98
C ALA A 478 -24.63 -21.45 -5.95
N GLY A 479 -23.86 -20.49 -6.47
CA GLY A 479 -24.24 -19.08 -6.58
C GLY A 479 -23.77 -18.15 -5.46
N LEU A 480 -23.04 -18.67 -4.47
CA LEU A 480 -22.25 -17.86 -3.54
C LEU A 480 -20.90 -17.45 -4.15
N THR A 481 -20.31 -18.32 -4.96
CA THR A 481 -19.19 -17.99 -5.84
C THR A 481 -19.72 -17.54 -7.19
N GLY A 482 -19.16 -16.49 -7.78
CA GLY A 482 -19.71 -15.92 -9.02
C GLY A 482 -18.71 -15.35 -10.02
N PHE A 483 -19.07 -15.46 -11.29
CA PHE A 483 -18.53 -14.67 -12.38
C PHE A 483 -19.48 -13.50 -12.65
N ASP A 484 -19.00 -12.29 -12.50
CA ASP A 484 -19.80 -11.07 -12.70
C ASP A 484 -19.22 -10.25 -13.86
N ILE A 485 -19.83 -10.42 -15.03
CA ILE A 485 -19.25 -9.99 -16.30
C ILE A 485 -20.14 -8.87 -16.85
N ASN A 486 -19.93 -7.65 -16.34
CA ASN A 486 -20.76 -6.48 -16.68
C ASN A 486 -20.03 -5.51 -17.60
N GLY A 487 -20.80 -4.65 -18.26
CA GLY A 487 -20.29 -3.48 -18.98
C GLY A 487 -20.31 -3.62 -20.49
N GLY A 488 -19.64 -2.67 -21.15
CA GLY A 488 -19.59 -2.53 -22.60
C GLY A 488 -20.56 -1.47 -23.13
N SER A 489 -20.16 -0.88 -24.24
CA SER A 489 -20.96 -0.02 -25.08
C SER A 489 -22.12 -0.84 -25.66
N GLY A 490 -23.35 -0.43 -25.35
CA GLY A 490 -24.52 -0.78 -26.17
C GLY A 490 -24.58 0.02 -27.48
N GLY A 491 -23.48 0.69 -27.84
CA GLY A 491 -23.36 1.55 -29.00
C GLY A 491 -23.52 0.75 -30.28
N TYR A 492 -24.44 1.22 -31.12
CA TYR A 492 -24.50 0.81 -32.50
C TYR A 492 -23.47 1.61 -33.29
N ASN A 493 -22.51 0.93 -33.91
CA ASN A 493 -21.57 1.58 -34.80
C ASN A 493 -22.26 1.84 -36.15
N SER A 494 -22.67 3.08 -36.39
CA SER A 494 -23.36 3.48 -37.62
C SER A 494 -22.50 3.33 -38.88
N GLY A 495 -21.17 3.35 -38.75
CA GLY A 495 -20.24 3.17 -39.86
C GLY A 495 -20.12 1.72 -40.31
N THR A 496 -20.21 0.76 -39.39
CA THR A 496 -20.14 -0.68 -39.72
C THR A 496 -21.49 -1.38 -39.73
N SER A 497 -22.55 -0.70 -39.27
CA SER A 497 -23.87 -1.28 -39.04
C SER A 497 -23.86 -2.51 -38.12
N LEU A 498 -22.88 -2.57 -37.21
CA LEU A 498 -22.74 -3.64 -36.23
C LEU A 498 -22.95 -3.07 -34.83
N TYR A 499 -23.61 -3.84 -33.98
CA TYR A 499 -23.56 -3.61 -32.54
C TYR A 499 -22.20 -4.06 -32.01
N ASP A 500 -21.73 -3.38 -30.98
CA ASP A 500 -20.47 -3.73 -30.35
C ASP A 500 -20.53 -5.14 -29.77
N ALA A 501 -19.45 -5.89 -29.96
CA ALA A 501 -19.27 -7.14 -29.24
C ALA A 501 -19.17 -6.79 -27.75
N PRO A 502 -20.01 -7.37 -26.88
CA PRO A 502 -19.96 -7.08 -25.44
C PRO A 502 -18.61 -7.53 -24.83
N GLY A 503 -17.82 -8.30 -25.58
CA GLY A 503 -16.58 -8.92 -25.13
C GLY A 503 -16.86 -10.15 -24.28
N ALA A 504 -15.81 -10.90 -23.96
CA ALA A 504 -15.91 -12.13 -23.20
C ALA A 504 -14.87 -12.21 -22.08
N LEU A 505 -15.21 -12.90 -21.00
CA LEU A 505 -14.23 -13.59 -20.18
C LEU A 505 -14.07 -14.99 -20.77
N ILE A 506 -12.89 -15.28 -21.30
CA ILE A 506 -12.58 -16.55 -21.94
C ILE A 506 -11.71 -17.36 -20.99
N ILE A 507 -12.15 -18.55 -20.64
CA ILE A 507 -11.41 -19.51 -19.83
C ILE A 507 -11.01 -20.67 -20.75
N GLN A 508 -9.74 -20.69 -21.11
CA GLN A 508 -9.08 -21.81 -21.76
C GLN A 508 -8.52 -22.78 -20.72
N GLY A 509 -8.28 -22.30 -19.50
CA GLY A 509 -7.82 -23.10 -18.38
C GLY A 509 -8.86 -24.10 -17.87
N GLN A 510 -8.60 -24.63 -16.69
CA GLN A 510 -9.53 -25.53 -16.00
C GLN A 510 -10.36 -24.77 -14.96
N ILE A 511 -11.66 -25.06 -14.88
CA ILE A 511 -12.47 -24.84 -13.68
C ILE A 511 -12.50 -26.16 -12.92
N ASP A 512 -12.22 -26.10 -11.62
CA ASP A 512 -12.08 -27.28 -10.79
C ASP A 512 -12.86 -27.12 -9.48
N ASN A 513 -13.74 -28.07 -9.17
CA ASN A 513 -14.46 -28.14 -7.90
C ASN A 513 -14.36 -29.53 -7.24
N THR A 514 -13.46 -30.40 -7.69
CA THR A 514 -13.38 -31.81 -7.27
C THR A 514 -11.99 -32.27 -6.85
N SER A 515 -10.93 -31.62 -7.34
CA SER A 515 -9.57 -32.04 -7.01
C SER A 515 -9.18 -31.64 -5.60
N SER A 516 -8.25 -32.41 -5.02
CA SER A 516 -7.51 -31.95 -3.85
C SER A 516 -6.57 -30.83 -4.25
N TYR A 517 -6.58 -29.72 -3.52
CA TYR A 517 -5.63 -28.64 -3.69
C TYR A 517 -4.63 -28.60 -2.53
N ASN A 518 -3.43 -28.12 -2.83
CA ASN A 518 -2.42 -27.80 -1.84
C ASN A 518 -1.69 -26.53 -2.29
N THR A 519 -1.94 -25.41 -1.61
CA THR A 519 -1.27 -24.13 -1.87
C THR A 519 0.06 -24.00 -1.11
N GLY A 520 0.55 -25.06 -0.48
CA GLY A 520 1.70 -25.05 0.41
C GLY A 520 1.33 -24.73 1.87
N THR A 521 0.56 -23.67 2.08
CA THR A 521 0.07 -23.22 3.40
C THR A 521 -1.31 -23.78 3.75
N VAL A 522 -2.15 -24.12 2.76
CA VAL A 522 -3.48 -24.69 2.97
C VAL A 522 -3.67 -25.90 2.06
N SER A 523 -4.08 -27.03 2.65
CA SER A 523 -4.48 -28.23 1.90
C SER A 523 -5.96 -28.51 2.13
N GLY A 524 -6.68 -28.80 1.06
CA GLY A 524 -8.09 -29.12 1.14
C GLY A 524 -8.57 -29.84 -0.11
N THR A 525 -9.86 -30.10 -0.16
CA THR A 525 -10.54 -30.49 -1.38
C THR A 525 -11.26 -29.27 -1.92
N ASN A 526 -11.14 -29.03 -3.22
CA ASN A 526 -12.10 -28.17 -3.89
C ASN A 526 -13.48 -28.80 -3.64
N SER A 527 -14.38 -28.02 -3.03
CA SER A 527 -15.67 -28.53 -2.54
C SER A 527 -16.82 -27.56 -2.83
N GLY A 528 -16.59 -26.59 -3.73
CA GLY A 528 -17.65 -25.70 -4.19
C GLY A 528 -18.71 -26.47 -4.96
N GLU A 529 -19.98 -26.21 -4.67
CA GLU A 529 -21.11 -26.88 -5.35
C GLU A 529 -21.36 -26.33 -6.77
N GLY A 530 -20.60 -25.32 -7.20
CA GLY A 530 -20.71 -24.68 -8.50
C GLY A 530 -20.57 -23.16 -8.44
N PHE A 531 -21.09 -22.44 -9.45
CA PHE A 531 -20.95 -20.97 -9.54
C PHE A 531 -22.19 -20.29 -10.13
N ALA A 532 -22.34 -19.00 -9.87
CA ALA A 532 -23.30 -18.14 -10.56
C ALA A 532 -22.62 -17.32 -11.66
N LEU A 533 -23.23 -17.26 -12.83
CA LEU A 533 -22.93 -16.25 -13.86
C LEU A 533 -23.91 -15.08 -13.74
N ARG A 534 -23.39 -13.87 -13.72
CA ARG A 534 -24.14 -12.60 -13.73
C ARG A 534 -23.57 -11.68 -14.80
N GLY A 535 -24.42 -10.75 -15.26
CA GLY A 535 -24.04 -9.71 -16.22
C GLY A 535 -24.53 -9.94 -17.64
N ASN A 536 -24.12 -9.05 -18.53
CA ASN A 536 -24.62 -8.94 -19.91
C ASN A 536 -23.58 -9.32 -20.98
N ARG A 537 -22.45 -9.90 -20.55
CA ARG A 537 -21.33 -10.31 -21.40
C ARG A 537 -21.20 -11.83 -21.45
N THR A 538 -20.33 -12.31 -22.32
CA THR A 538 -20.12 -13.74 -22.52
C THR A 538 -19.11 -14.30 -21.51
N LEU A 539 -19.47 -15.39 -20.83
CA LEU A 539 -18.50 -16.31 -20.25
C LEU A 539 -18.27 -17.44 -21.25
N GLN A 540 -17.03 -17.68 -21.66
CA GLN A 540 -16.70 -18.70 -22.65
C GLN A 540 -15.69 -19.68 -22.06
N LEU A 541 -16.05 -20.96 -22.03
CA LEU A 541 -15.15 -22.05 -21.66
C LEU A 541 -14.72 -22.76 -22.94
N GLU A 542 -13.44 -22.75 -23.30
CA GLU A 542 -12.96 -23.27 -24.60
C GLU A 542 -12.42 -24.70 -24.55
N ASN A 543 -11.99 -25.17 -23.39
CA ASN A 543 -11.45 -26.51 -23.20
C ASN A 543 -12.35 -27.33 -22.27
N ALA A 544 -12.21 -28.67 -22.35
CA ALA A 544 -12.91 -29.58 -21.46
C ALA A 544 -12.51 -29.31 -20.00
N ASN A 545 -13.49 -29.34 -19.09
CA ASN A 545 -13.31 -29.15 -17.65
C ASN A 545 -13.68 -30.44 -16.90
N PRO A 546 -12.92 -31.54 -17.04
CA PRO A 546 -13.23 -32.85 -16.44
C PRO A 546 -13.31 -32.84 -14.91
N ASN A 547 -12.73 -31.83 -14.26
CA ASN A 547 -12.74 -31.68 -12.81
C ASN A 547 -13.86 -30.76 -12.31
N PHE A 548 -14.79 -30.37 -13.20
CA PHE A 548 -15.99 -29.62 -12.83
C PHE A 548 -17.23 -30.51 -12.89
N ASP A 549 -17.87 -30.74 -11.74
CA ASP A 549 -19.15 -31.46 -11.62
C ASP A 549 -20.25 -30.61 -10.95
N GLY A 550 -19.97 -29.31 -10.74
CA GLY A 550 -20.84 -28.39 -10.02
C GLY A 550 -22.03 -27.84 -10.82
N THR A 551 -22.92 -27.17 -10.11
CA THR A 551 -24.10 -26.49 -10.66
C THR A 551 -23.74 -25.11 -11.22
N VAL A 552 -24.18 -24.82 -12.44
CA VAL A 552 -24.08 -23.48 -13.02
C VAL A 552 -25.42 -22.76 -12.90
N ILE A 553 -25.44 -21.66 -12.15
CA ILE A 553 -26.62 -20.80 -12.01
C ILE A 553 -26.45 -19.57 -12.90
N ILE A 554 -27.29 -19.43 -13.92
CA ILE A 554 -27.33 -18.20 -14.71
C ILE A 554 -28.36 -17.27 -14.09
N LYS A 555 -27.90 -16.18 -13.47
CA LYS A 555 -28.77 -15.15 -12.93
C LYS A 555 -28.94 -14.07 -13.99
N GLN A 556 -30.11 -14.05 -14.62
CA GLN A 556 -30.48 -12.97 -15.52
C GLN A 556 -30.46 -11.65 -14.74
N GLN A 557 -29.83 -10.60 -15.28
CA GLN A 557 -29.94 -9.28 -14.69
C GLN A 557 -31.40 -8.84 -14.74
N THR A 558 -32.05 -8.76 -13.59
CA THR A 558 -33.40 -8.20 -13.50
C THR A 558 -33.29 -6.68 -13.59
N GLY A 559 -33.15 -6.15 -14.81
CA GLY A 559 -33.41 -4.77 -15.21
C GLY A 559 -32.82 -3.62 -14.37
N ARG A 560 -31.81 -2.94 -14.89
CA ARG A 560 -31.58 -1.50 -14.63
C ARG A 560 -30.67 -0.93 -15.72
N TRP A 561 -31.00 0.27 -16.20
CA TRP A 561 -30.36 1.05 -17.27
C TRP A 561 -30.89 0.87 -18.70
N LEU A 562 -32.20 0.96 -18.86
CA LEU A 562 -32.72 1.67 -20.04
C LEU A 562 -32.54 3.17 -19.75
N PRO A 563 -31.69 3.92 -20.46
CA PRO A 563 -31.61 5.36 -20.28
C PRO A 563 -32.99 5.98 -20.51
N GLY A 564 -33.37 6.96 -19.68
CA GLY A 564 -34.61 7.71 -19.84
C GLY A 564 -34.64 8.37 -21.22
N GLY A 565 -35.40 7.79 -22.16
CA GLY A 565 -35.36 8.15 -23.58
C GLY A 565 -35.30 6.95 -24.54
N PHE A 566 -35.13 5.71 -24.06
CA PHE A 566 -35.21 4.51 -24.89
C PHE A 566 -36.65 4.33 -25.43
N ASN A 567 -36.90 4.89 -26.62
CA ASN A 567 -38.17 4.78 -27.32
C ASN A 567 -38.08 3.61 -28.31
N THR A 568 -38.86 2.56 -28.09
CA THR A 568 -39.03 1.42 -29.01
C THR A 568 -39.83 1.80 -30.27
N GLY A 569 -39.67 3.02 -30.79
CA GLY A 569 -40.48 3.56 -31.88
C GLY A 569 -40.51 2.70 -33.16
N ASN A 570 -39.58 1.75 -33.30
CA ASN A 570 -39.51 0.77 -34.39
C ASN A 570 -39.66 -0.70 -33.97
N GLY A 571 -40.17 -1.02 -32.77
CA GLY A 571 -40.58 -2.38 -32.42
C GLY A 571 -39.48 -3.44 -32.29
N ALA A 572 -38.22 -3.06 -32.09
CA ALA A 572 -37.18 -4.04 -31.74
C ALA A 572 -37.36 -4.52 -30.29
N LEU A 573 -37.51 -5.83 -30.11
CA LEU A 573 -37.58 -6.48 -28.80
C LEU A 573 -36.22 -6.34 -28.09
N GLU A 574 -36.21 -5.76 -26.89
CA GLU A 574 -35.04 -5.79 -26.01
C GLU A 574 -34.74 -7.25 -25.67
N SER A 575 -33.52 -7.69 -25.93
CA SER A 575 -33.05 -9.01 -25.56
C SER A 575 -31.86 -8.84 -24.61
N GLN A 576 -32.08 -9.14 -23.34
CA GLN A 576 -31.02 -9.22 -22.34
C GLN A 576 -30.42 -10.62 -22.43
N TYR A 577 -29.19 -10.70 -22.94
CA TYR A 577 -28.49 -11.97 -23.11
C TYR A 577 -27.52 -12.17 -21.96
N ALA A 578 -27.66 -13.29 -21.25
CA ALA A 578 -26.54 -13.91 -20.56
C ALA A 578 -26.02 -15.02 -21.46
N ASN A 579 -24.79 -14.90 -21.94
CA ASN A 579 -24.21 -15.87 -22.87
C ASN A 579 -23.18 -16.72 -22.12
N LEU A 580 -23.46 -18.02 -22.02
CA LEU A 580 -22.50 -19.01 -21.57
C LEU A 580 -22.18 -19.91 -22.77
N HIS A 581 -20.93 -19.90 -23.22
CA HIS A 581 -20.44 -20.82 -24.23
C HIS A 581 -19.64 -21.93 -23.54
N LEU A 582 -20.10 -23.17 -23.68
CA LEU A 582 -19.44 -24.35 -23.14
C LEU A 582 -18.86 -25.14 -24.32
N ALA A 583 -17.54 -25.22 -24.43
CA ALA A 583 -16.88 -26.14 -25.34
C ALA A 583 -16.58 -27.45 -24.63
N GLY A 584 -16.89 -28.56 -25.30
CA GLY A 584 -16.85 -29.92 -24.76
C GLY A 584 -18.22 -30.57 -24.84
#